data_AF-A0A3D6BKT6-F1
#
_entry.id   AF-A0A3D6BKT6-F1
#
_cell.length_a   1.000
_cell.length_b   1.000
_cell.length_c   1.000
_cell.angle_alpha   90.00
_cell.angle_beta   90.00
_cell.angle_gamma   90.00
#
_symmetry.space_group_name_H-M   'P 1'
#
loop_
_entity.id
_entity.type
_entity.pdbx_description
1 polymer ?
#
loop_
_entity_poly.entity_id
_entity_poly.type
_entity_poly.pdbx_seq_one_letter_code
_entity_poly.pdbx_strand_id
1 'polypeptide(L)' 'MAVFKDTLGKDFLEKYNGVELFKEFTPGIAKLPKLMYKPYYNKKAGDVVDTCIKLGRCTADEAAALEKAFNERYADK' A
#
# COMPACT_ATOMS: atom_id res chain seq x y z
N MET A 1 5.78 -10.69 -12.18
CA MET A 1 4.71 -9.68 -12.23
C MET A 1 4.11 -9.48 -10.86
N ALA A 2 4.64 -8.57 -10.06
CA ALA A 2 4.03 -8.19 -8.80
C ALA A 2 2.80 -7.32 -9.07
N VAL A 3 1.61 -7.80 -8.70
CA VAL A 3 0.37 -7.03 -8.78
C VAL A 3 0.05 -6.50 -7.38
N PHE A 4 -0.10 -5.18 -7.24
CA PHE A 4 -0.36 -4.54 -5.96
C PHE A 4 -1.51 -5.21 -5.19
N LYS A 5 -2.61 -5.48 -5.90
CA LYS A 5 -3.81 -6.13 -5.35
C LYS A 5 -3.59 -7.55 -4.85
N ASP A 6 -2.59 -8.26 -5.35
CA ASP A 6 -2.28 -9.64 -4.96
C ASP A 6 -1.09 -9.74 -3.99
N THR A 7 -0.32 -8.65 -3.87
CA THR A 7 0.85 -8.58 -3.00
C THR A 7 0.41 -8.51 -1.53
N LEU A 8 1.02 -9.30 -0.66
CA LEU A 8 0.80 -9.19 0.79
C LEU A 8 1.32 -7.85 1.32
N GLY A 9 0.62 -7.25 2.28
CA GLY A 9 1.03 -5.99 2.90
C GLY A 9 2.43 -6.05 3.51
N LYS A 10 2.84 -7.23 3.99
CA LYS A 10 4.21 -7.47 4.46
C LYS A 10 5.22 -7.36 3.32
N ASP A 11 4.98 -8.07 2.22
CA ASP A 11 5.85 -8.04 1.03
C ASP A 11 5.90 -6.64 0.43
N PHE A 12 4.76 -5.94 0.35
CA PHE A 12 4.68 -4.55 -0.08
C PHE A 12 5.62 -3.65 0.73
N LEU A 13 5.57 -3.75 2.06
CA LEU A 13 6.38 -2.91 2.96
C LEU A 13 7.85 -3.30 2.99
N GLU A 14 8.18 -4.60 2.96
CA GLU A 14 9.54 -5.10 3.15
C GLU A 14 10.31 -5.32 1.84
N LYS A 15 9.66 -5.79 0.77
CA LYS A 15 10.31 -6.14 -0.51
C LYS A 15 10.14 -5.08 -1.60
N TYR A 16 9.07 -4.30 -1.55
CA TYR A 16 8.72 -3.34 -2.60
C TYR A 16 8.72 -1.89 -2.14
N ASN A 17 9.48 -1.59 -1.07
CA ASN A 17 9.69 -0.24 -0.59
C ASN A 17 8.39 0.53 -0.28
N GLY A 18 7.35 -0.18 0.15
CA GLY A 18 5.99 0.33 0.29
C GLY A 18 5.83 1.51 1.23
N VAL A 19 6.77 1.70 2.17
CA VAL A 19 6.79 2.89 3.04
C VAL A 19 7.06 4.17 2.25
N GLU A 20 7.94 4.13 1.24
CA GLU A 20 8.21 5.30 0.39
C GLU A 20 7.03 5.59 -0.53
N LEU A 21 6.43 4.55 -1.12
CA LEU A 21 5.20 4.70 -1.89
C LEU A 21 4.07 5.30 -1.04
N PHE A 22 3.91 4.85 0.21
CA PHE A 22 2.95 5.48 1.10
C PHE A 22 3.30 6.93 1.41
N LYS A 23 4.57 7.32 1.52
CA LYS A 23 4.94 8.73 1.75
C LYS A 23 4.65 9.62 0.55
N GLU A 24 4.89 9.13 -0.66
CA GLU A 24 4.62 9.85 -1.91
C GLU A 24 3.12 9.97 -2.19
N PHE A 25 2.38 8.86 -2.09
CA PHE A 25 1.00 8.78 -2.59
C PHE A 25 -0.06 8.82 -1.50
N THR A 26 0.24 8.36 -0.27
CA THR A 26 -0.74 8.25 0.82
C THR A 26 -0.14 8.72 2.15
N PRO A 27 0.28 9.99 2.28
CA PRO A 27 1.06 10.46 3.42
C PRO A 27 0.32 10.31 4.77
N GLY A 28 -1.02 10.28 4.75
CA GLY A 28 -1.85 9.97 5.91
C GLY A 28 -1.64 8.55 6.44
N ILE A 29 -1.46 7.57 5.54
CA ILE A 29 -1.10 6.21 5.89
C ILE A 29 0.35 6.17 6.37
N ALA A 30 1.30 6.81 5.68
CA ALA A 30 2.74 6.75 5.99
C ALA A 30 3.12 7.28 7.39
N LYS A 31 2.31 8.17 7.96
CA LYS A 31 2.49 8.69 9.32
C LYS A 31 2.12 7.66 10.41
N LEU A 32 1.52 6.53 10.04
CA LEU A 32 1.14 5.51 11.01
C LEU A 32 2.37 4.76 11.53
N PRO A 33 2.44 4.52 12.86
CA PRO A 33 3.53 3.74 13.42
C PRO A 33 3.53 2.32 12.84
N LYS A 34 4.71 1.74 12.58
CA LYS A 34 4.86 0.40 11.98
C LYS A 34 4.00 -0.68 12.66
N LEU A 35 3.74 -0.53 13.96
CA LEU A 35 2.90 -1.44 14.74
C LEU A 35 1.45 -1.51 14.21
N MET A 36 0.91 -0.40 13.68
CA MET A 36 -0.43 -0.37 13.09
C MET A 36 -0.50 -1.09 11.75
N TYR A 37 0.62 -1.36 11.08
CA TYR A 37 0.63 -2.16 9.85
C TYR A 37 0.66 -3.67 10.12
N LYS A 38 1.08 -4.12 11.31
CA LYS A 38 1.11 -5.55 11.67
C LYS A 38 -0.17 -6.32 11.34
N PRO A 39 -1.39 -5.84 11.66
CA PRO A 39 -2.63 -6.56 11.30
C PRO A 39 -2.86 -6.67 9.78
N TYR A 40 -2.19 -5.83 9.00
CA TYR A 40 -2.31 -5.77 7.54
C TYR A 40 -1.20 -6.56 6.83
N TYR A 41 -0.23 -7.12 7.56
CA TYR A 41 0.89 -7.86 6.98
C TYR A 41 0.44 -9.13 6.24
N ASN A 42 -0.57 -9.80 6.79
CA ASN A 42 -1.15 -11.02 6.20
C ASN A 42 -2.34 -10.72 5.27
N LYS A 43 -2.68 -9.44 5.07
CA LYS A 43 -3.73 -9.01 4.14
C LYS A 43 -3.11 -8.62 2.80
N LYS A 44 -3.89 -8.74 1.73
CA LYS A 44 -3.49 -8.22 0.41
C LYS A 44 -3.45 -6.69 0.45
N ALA A 45 -2.44 -6.07 -0.16
CA ALA A 45 -2.25 -4.62 -0.11
C ALA A 45 -3.46 -3.85 -0.67
N GLY A 46 -4.16 -4.41 -1.67
CA GLY A 46 -5.45 -3.88 -2.13
C GLY A 46 -6.53 -3.82 -1.04
N ASP A 47 -6.65 -4.85 -0.19
CA ASP A 47 -7.60 -4.89 0.94
C ASP A 47 -7.20 -3.89 2.04
N VAL A 48 -5.89 -3.71 2.25
CA VAL A 48 -5.35 -2.71 3.18
C VAL A 48 -5.72 -1.30 2.73
N VAL A 49 -5.51 -1.00 1.45
CA VAL A 49 -5.83 0.31 0.88
C VAL A 49 -7.34 0.57 0.89
N ASP A 50 -8.16 -0.42 0.53
CA ASP A 50 -9.63 -0.33 0.65
C ASP A 50 -10.07 -0.03 2.09
N THR A 51 -9.45 -0.69 3.07
CA THR A 51 -9.68 -0.42 4.49
C THR A 51 -9.26 1.01 4.85
N CYS A 52 -8.15 1.51 4.33
CA CYS A 52 -7.70 2.89 4.56
C CYS A 52 -8.64 3.93 3.94
N ILE A 53 -9.24 3.63 2.78
CA ILE A 53 -10.29 4.47 2.17
C ILE A 53 -11.53 4.50 3.06
N LYS A 54 -12.01 3.33 3.52
CA LYS A 54 -13.17 3.22 4.43
C LYS A 54 -12.97 3.95 5.76
N LEU A 55 -11.74 3.99 6.26
CA LEU A 55 -11.37 4.72 7.48
C LEU A 55 -11.14 6.22 7.26
N GLY A 56 -11.29 6.73 6.03
CA GLY A 56 -11.04 8.13 5.69
C GLY A 56 -9.59 8.56 5.83
N ARG A 57 -8.64 7.61 5.80
CA ARG A 57 -7.19 7.86 5.93
C ARG A 57 -6.47 8.05 4.59
N CYS A 58 -7.14 7.70 3.50
CA CYS A 58 -6.66 7.78 2.13
C CYS A 58 -7.86 8.03 1.21
N THR A 59 -7.71 8.85 0.19
CA THR A 59 -8.73 8.99 -0.85
C THR A 59 -8.63 7.88 -1.90
N ALA A 60 -9.72 7.66 -2.65
CA ALA A 60 -9.72 6.70 -3.75
C ALA A 60 -8.71 7.05 -4.86
N ASP A 61 -8.44 8.34 -5.05
CA ASP A 61 -7.49 8.83 -6.05
C ASP A 61 -6.04 8.55 -5.64
N GLU A 62 -5.69 8.87 -4.38
CA GLU A 62 -4.39 8.52 -3.77
C GLU A 62 -4.13 7.00 -3.79
N ALA A 63 -5.16 6.21 -3.50
CA ALA A 63 -5.12 4.75 -3.55
C ALA A 63 -4.86 4.22 -4.97
N ALA A 64 -5.55 4.78 -5.97
CA ALA A 64 -5.36 4.42 -7.37
C ALA A 64 -3.96 4.84 -7.87
N ALA A 65 -3.47 6.00 -7.45
CA ALA A 65 -2.13 6.48 -7.77
C ALA A 65 -1.04 5.57 -7.17
N LEU A 66 -1.21 5.14 -5.92
CA LEU A 66 -0.33 4.16 -5.26
C LEU A 66 -0.32 2.82 -5.99
N GLU A 67 -1.50 2.29 -6.31
CA GLU A 67 -1.64 1.02 -7.05
C GLU A 67 -0.95 1.11 -8.41
N LYS A 68 -1.20 2.20 -9.15
CA LYS A 68 -0.59 2.43 -10.46
C LYS A 68 0.93 2.56 -10.35
N ALA A 69 1.44 3.36 -9.42
CA ALA A 69 2.87 3.55 -9.22
C ALA A 69 3.59 2.26 -8.80
N PHE A 70 2.95 1.43 -7.96
CA PHE A 70 3.47 0.12 -7.61
C PHE A 70 3.54 -0.80 -8.82
N ASN A 71 2.43 -0.94 -9.56
CA ASN A 71 2.38 -1.79 -10.74
C ASN A 71 3.37 -1.28 -11.80
N GLU A 72 3.50 0.02 -12.02
CA GLU A 72 4.45 0.57 -13.00
C GLU A 72 5.92 0.30 -12.59
N ARG A 73 6.25 0.40 -11.30
CA ARG A 73 7.60 0.10 -10.78
C ARG A 73 7.93 -1.40 -10.68
N TYR A 74 6.94 -2.25 -10.44
CA TYR A 74 7.17 -3.64 -10.05
C TYR A 74 6.38 -4.70 -10.84
N ALA A 75 5.50 -4.32 -11.77
CA ALA A 75 4.80 -5.29 -12.61
C ALA A 75 5.76 -6.01 -13.57
N ASP A 76 6.89 -5.39 -13.95
CA ASP A 76 7.89 -6.02 -14.84
C ASP A 76 8.89 -6.92 -14.08
N LYS A 77 8.79 -7.00 -12.75
CA LYS A 77 9.74 -7.73 -11.88
C LYS A 77 9.24 -9.11 -11.45
#